data_AF-A0A8T3UJX2-F1
#
_entry.id   AF-A0A8T3UJX2-F1
#
_cell.length_a   1.000
_cell.length_b   1.000
_cell.length_c   1.000
_cell.angle_alpha   90.00
_cell.angle_beta   90.00
_cell.angle_gamma   90.00
#
_symmetry.space_group_name_H-M   'P 1'
#
loop_
_entity.id
_entity.type
_entity.pdbx_description
1 polymer ?
#
loop_
_entity_poly.entity_id
_entity_poly.type
_entity_poly.pdbx_seq_one_letter_code
_entity_poly.pdbx_strand_id
1 'polypeptide(L)'
;ILADLVLKYGKDYVFISPIHNYGTLDGQLNYDQGLSLCLDLLRKCDGIIMCGDYFRSNGCKMELMNAIGWRKAIFKLEDFLE
;
A
#
# COMPACT_ATOMS: atom_id res chain seq x y z
N ILE A 1 -5.96 11.00 4.96
CA ILE A 1 -4.71 10.22 4.89
C ILE A 1 -3.99 10.44 3.56
N LEU A 2 -4.42 9.83 2.44
CA LEU A 2 -3.67 9.93 1.17
C LEU A 2 -3.53 11.39 0.70
N ALA A 3 -4.61 12.17 0.74
CA ALA A 3 -4.58 13.59 0.38
C ALA A 3 -3.58 14.38 1.24
N ASP A 4 -3.55 14.13 2.55
CA ASP A 4 -2.65 14.82 3.49
C ASP A 4 -1.18 14.50 3.19
N LEU A 5 -0.87 13.23 2.91
CA LEU A 5 0.47 12.80 2.50
C LEU A 5 0.91 13.50 1.21
N VAL A 6 0.03 13.57 0.21
CA VAL A 6 0.31 14.27 -1.06
C VAL A 6 0.52 15.77 -0.83
N LEU A 7 -0.33 16.42 -0.03
CA LEU A 7 -0.21 17.85 0.25
C LEU A 7 1.08 18.19 1.00
N LYS A 8 1.53 17.33 1.93
CA LYS A 8 2.72 17.58 2.75
C LYS A 8 4.02 17.14 2.06
N TYR A 9 4.02 16.01 1.37
CA TYR A 9 5.24 15.35 0.87
C TYR A 9 5.24 15.08 -0.65
N GLY A 10 4.25 15.58 -1.39
CA GLY A 10 4.09 15.30 -2.83
C GLY A 10 5.20 15.87 -3.74
N LYS A 11 6.13 16.66 -3.19
CA LYS A 11 7.34 17.08 -3.92
C LYS A 11 8.40 15.99 -3.99
N ASP A 12 8.45 15.12 -2.99
CA ASP A 12 9.50 14.10 -2.84
C ASP A 12 8.97 12.70 -3.18
N TYR A 13 7.66 12.47 -3.00
CA TYR A 13 7.04 11.16 -3.16
C TYR A 13 5.78 11.22 -4.03
N VAL A 14 5.59 10.16 -4.80
CA VAL A 14 4.31 9.86 -5.47
C VAL A 14 3.59 8.80 -4.65
N PHE A 15 2.44 9.17 -4.09
CA PHE A 15 1.64 8.24 -3.30
C PHE A 15 0.58 7.57 -4.16
N ILE A 16 0.47 6.24 -4.06
CA ILE A 16 -0.56 5.46 -4.73
C ILE A 16 -1.26 4.54 -3.73
N SER A 17 -2.57 4.39 -3.86
CA SER A 17 -3.40 3.57 -3.00
C SER A 17 -4.08 2.47 -3.83
N PRO A 18 -3.85 1.18 -3.53
CA PRO A 18 -4.48 0.09 -4.28
C PRO A 18 -6.01 0.17 -4.29
N ILE A 19 -6.62 0.60 -3.17
CA ILE A 19 -8.07 0.76 -3.05
C ILE A 19 -8.60 1.81 -4.01
N HIS A 20 -7.92 2.95 -4.16
CA HIS A 20 -8.33 3.98 -5.12
C HIS A 20 -8.09 3.54 -6.57
N ASN A 21 -7.04 2.74 -6.81
CA ASN A 21 -6.66 2.31 -8.15
C ASN A 21 -7.52 1.15 -8.69
N TYR A 22 -7.99 0.27 -7.79
CA TYR A 22 -8.69 -0.97 -8.14
C TYR A 22 -10.08 -1.11 -7.48
N GLY A 23 -10.56 -0.11 -6.74
CA GLY A 23 -11.83 -0.19 -6.02
C GLY A 23 -13.05 -0.42 -6.92
N THR A 24 -12.98 -0.08 -8.21
CA THR A 24 -14.04 -0.38 -9.19
C THR A 24 -14.15 -1.87 -9.51
N LEU A 25 -13.16 -2.69 -9.14
CA LEU A 25 -13.13 -4.14 -9.32
C LEU A 25 -13.64 -4.90 -8.07
N ASP A 26 -14.09 -4.18 -7.03
CA ASP A 26 -14.63 -4.82 -5.83
C ASP A 26 -15.85 -5.69 -6.16
N GLY A 27 -15.91 -6.87 -5.56
CA GLY A 27 -16.90 -7.91 -5.88
C GLY A 27 -16.74 -8.60 -7.25
N GLN A 28 -15.82 -8.15 -8.12
CA GLN A 28 -15.55 -8.78 -9.42
C GLN A 28 -14.35 -9.73 -9.40
N LEU A 29 -13.48 -9.58 -8.40
CA LEU A 29 -12.27 -10.38 -8.23
C LEU A 29 -12.42 -11.30 -7.03
N ASN A 30 -11.88 -12.51 -7.15
CA ASN A 30 -11.62 -13.31 -5.96
C ASN A 30 -10.44 -12.73 -5.16
N TYR A 31 -10.28 -13.21 -3.93
CA TYR A 31 -9.25 -12.73 -3.01
C TYR A 31 -7.83 -12.77 -3.61
N ASP A 32 -7.46 -13.89 -4.23
CA ASP A 32 -6.11 -14.07 -4.79
C ASP A 32 -5.84 -13.15 -5.98
N GLN A 33 -6.85 -12.92 -6.83
CA GLN A 33 -6.76 -11.97 -7.95
C GLN A 33 -6.58 -10.54 -7.45
N GLY A 34 -7.37 -10.13 -6.45
CA GLY A 34 -7.25 -8.81 -5.83
C GLY A 34 -5.88 -8.61 -5.19
N LEU A 35 -5.40 -9.62 -4.46
CA LEU A 35 -4.08 -9.59 -3.83
C LEU A 35 -2.95 -9.54 -4.86
N SER A 36 -3.04 -10.29 -5.96
CA SER A 36 -2.04 -10.26 -7.03
C SER A 36 -1.90 -8.86 -7.63
N LEU A 37 -3.02 -8.14 -7.86
CA LEU A 37 -2.98 -6.77 -8.36
C LEU A 37 -2.28 -5.82 -7.38
N CYS A 38 -2.58 -5.92 -6.08
CA CYS A 38 -1.92 -5.11 -5.06
C CYS A 38 -0.41 -5.39 -5.01
N LEU A 39 0.00 -6.65 -5.08
CA LEU A 39 1.41 -7.04 -5.10
C LEU A 39 2.14 -6.56 -6.36
N ASP A 40 1.51 -6.64 -7.53
CA ASP A 40 2.07 -6.14 -8.79
C ASP A 40 2.22 -4.62 -8.82
N LEU A 41 1.30 -3.91 -8.18
CA LEU A 41 1.41 -2.47 -7.96
C LEU A 41 2.58 -2.17 -7.01
N LEU A 42 2.60 -2.80 -5.84
CA LEU A 42 3.66 -2.64 -4.83
C LEU A 42 5.05 -2.95 -5.41
N ARG A 43 5.16 -3.94 -6.30
CA ARG A 43 6.42 -4.30 -6.96
C ARG A 43 7.05 -3.12 -7.70
N LYS A 44 6.24 -2.21 -8.23
CA LYS A 44 6.67 -1.01 -8.97
C LYS A 44 6.98 0.20 -8.07
N CYS A 45 6.58 0.15 -6.79
CA CYS A 45 6.83 1.22 -5.83
C CYS A 45 8.20 1.07 -5.15
N ASP A 46 8.77 2.16 -4.63
CA ASP A 46 10.03 2.11 -3.87
C ASP A 46 9.82 1.68 -2.40
N GLY A 47 8.61 1.86 -1.89
CA GLY A 47 8.25 1.55 -0.51
C GLY A 47 6.75 1.38 -0.30
N ILE A 48 6.39 0.99 0.92
CA ILE A 48 5.01 0.84 1.39
C ILE A 48 4.81 1.58 2.71
N ILE A 49 3.65 2.20 2.86
CA ILE A 49 3.21 2.81 4.11
C ILE A 49 2.11 1.95 4.71
N MET A 50 2.41 1.31 5.83
CA MET A 50 1.47 0.48 6.57
C MET A 50 0.55 1.38 7.39
N CYS A 51 -0.76 1.27 7.17
CA CYS A 51 -1.77 2.14 7.79
C CYS A 51 -2.70 1.35 8.72
N GLY A 52 -3.07 1.93 9.85
CA GLY A 52 -4.06 1.38 10.78
C GLY A 52 -3.73 -0.03 11.28
N ASP A 53 -4.75 -0.87 11.46
CA ASP A 53 -4.64 -2.24 11.94
C ASP A 53 -4.17 -3.24 10.86
N TYR A 54 -3.15 -2.89 10.08
CA TYR A 54 -2.66 -3.73 8.97
C TYR A 54 -2.30 -5.17 9.41
N PHE A 55 -1.89 -5.35 10.66
CA PHE A 55 -1.59 -6.65 11.27
C PHE A 55 -2.83 -7.54 11.48
N ARG A 56 -4.05 -7.05 11.24
CA ARG A 56 -5.29 -7.85 11.26
C ARG A 56 -5.72 -8.31 9.87
N SER A 57 -5.17 -7.73 8.81
CA SER A 57 -5.47 -8.09 7.42
C SER A 57 -4.46 -9.10 6.88
N ASN A 58 -4.92 -10.24 6.37
CA ASN A 58 -4.05 -11.22 5.70
C ASN A 58 -3.41 -10.63 4.44
N GLY A 59 -4.13 -9.77 3.71
CA GLY A 59 -3.59 -9.08 2.53
C GLY A 59 -2.43 -8.17 2.89
N CYS A 60 -2.62 -7.30 3.89
CA CYS A 60 -1.58 -6.36 4.31
C CYS A 60 -0.35 -7.07 4.90
N LYS A 61 -0.53 -8.19 5.61
CA LYS A 61 0.60 -9.03 6.04
C LYS A 61 1.37 -9.57 4.85
N MET A 62 0.68 -10.05 3.81
CA MET A 62 1.34 -10.57 2.61
C MET A 62 2.10 -9.47 1.86
N GLU A 63 1.52 -8.28 1.73
CA GLU A 63 2.17 -7.10 1.15
C GLU A 63 3.45 -6.74 1.93
N LEU A 64 3.38 -6.71 3.26
CA LEU A 64 4.53 -6.44 4.12
C LEU A 64 5.63 -7.50 3.94
N MET A 65 5.29 -8.79 3.96
CA MET A 65 6.25 -9.87 3.78
C MET A 65 6.94 -9.80 2.40
N ASN A 66 6.18 -9.48 1.35
CA ASN A 66 6.75 -9.29 0.01
C ASN A 66 7.63 -8.03 -0.06
N ALA A 67 7.22 -6.91 0.55
CA ALA A 67 8.04 -5.70 0.63
C ALA A 67 9.39 -5.97 1.30
N ILE A 68 9.40 -6.73 2.41
CA ILE A 68 10.63 -7.18 3.08
C ILE A 68 11.47 -8.02 2.12
N GLY A 69 10.88 -9.03 1.49
CA GLY A 69 11.58 -9.90 0.53
C GLY A 69 12.16 -9.15 -0.67
N TRP A 70 11.48 -8.09 -1.11
CA TRP A 70 11.92 -7.21 -2.20
C TRP A 70 12.82 -6.06 -1.75
N ARG A 71 13.16 -5.98 -0.46
CA ARG A 71 14.00 -4.93 0.14
C ARG A 71 13.48 -3.50 -0.14
N LYS A 72 12.16 -3.33 -0.12
CA LYS A 72 11.50 -2.02 -0.26
C LYS A 72 11.51 -1.28 1.07
N ALA A 73 11.41 0.05 1.02
CA ALA A 73 11.26 0.84 2.23
C ALA A 73 9.90 0.55 2.89
N ILE A 74 9.89 0.42 4.22
CA ILE A 74 8.68 0.13 4.99
C ILE A 74 8.52 1.24 6.00
N PHE A 75 7.39 1.92 5.93
CA PHE A 75 7.02 2.97 6.86
C PHE A 75 5.71 2.61 7.54
N LYS A 76 5.49 3.20 8.70
CA LYS A 76 4.17 3.29 9.31
C LYS A 76 3.59 4.67 9.02
N LEU A 77 2.26 4.77 9.04
CA LEU A 77 1.61 6.06 8.84
C LEU A 77 2.06 7.09 9.90
N GLU A 78 2.29 6.63 11.13
CA GLU A 78 2.78 7.47 12.23
C GLU A 78 4.11 8.16 11.92
N ASP A 79 4.95 7.57 11.06
CA ASP A 79 6.24 8.17 10.64
C ASP A 79 6.03 9.46 9.83
N PHE A 80 4.81 9.74 9.36
CA PHE A 80 4.46 10.93 8.56
C PHE A 80 3.57 11.93 9.31
N LEU A 81 3.03 11.55 10.47
CA LEU A 81 2.14 12.34 11.32
C LEU A 81 2.96 13.14 12.35
N GLU A 82 3.76 14.09 11.85
CA GLU A 82 4.33 15.19 12.64
C GLU A 82 3.56 16.50 12.43
#